data_AF-A0AA96XJP2-F1
#
_entry.id   AF-A0AA96XJP2-F1
#
_cell.length_a   1.000
_cell.length_b   1.000
_cell.length_c   1.000
_cell.angle_alpha   90.00
_cell.angle_beta   90.00
_cell.angle_gamma   90.00
#
_symmetry.space_group_name_H-M   'P 1'
#
loop_
_entity.id
_entity.type
_entity.pdbx_description
1 polymer ?
#
loop_
_entity_poly.entity_id
_entity_poly.type
_entity_poly.pdbx_seq_one_letter_code
_entity_poly.pdbx_strand_id
1 'polypeptide(L)'
;MTATRPTVLLVNQNWHPGWKSSEGEVVSQDGLLGVRVAEGTHRVVLRFLPRSGLGGALVSALAWLGLGFVAWRLRGRLGPAAIGVACVPLVAWGVLLATSPEPLARAVPLNADGSPIRMAALPPTAKPVDARFDVPVELVGAEIPSAPDAEGLLHLVLYWRVTGPVPRSAGIFVHFPGPPGSKRKNADHPVLGGTYFFAEAPRDTLLRDAFSVSTKDWDAGERKVLVGLWHAGGDGSRIGGRGADGKPLTSSHVEVGTLAVPPKAQSEEKP
;
A
#
# COMPACT_ATOMS: atom_id res chain seq x y z
N MET A 1 23.57 3.07 -19.35
CA MET A 1 22.74 4.28 -19.17
C MET A 1 23.66 5.48 -19.12
N THR A 2 23.14 6.67 -19.42
CA THR A 2 23.91 7.92 -19.31
C THR A 2 23.17 8.84 -18.35
N ALA A 3 23.87 9.32 -17.33
CA ALA A 3 23.35 10.23 -16.33
C ALA A 3 24.01 11.60 -16.52
N THR A 4 23.22 12.65 -16.70
CA THR A 4 23.73 14.02 -16.87
C THR A 4 23.98 14.75 -15.55
N ARG A 5 23.67 14.10 -14.43
CA ARG A 5 23.95 14.52 -13.05
C ARG A 5 23.90 13.29 -12.14
N PRO A 6 24.45 13.35 -10.92
CA PRO A 6 24.25 12.29 -9.94
C PRO A 6 22.76 11.97 -9.77
N THR A 7 22.41 10.68 -9.93
CA THR A 7 21.02 10.23 -9.97
C THR A 7 20.89 8.81 -9.42
N VAL A 8 19.65 8.37 -9.21
CA VAL A 8 19.33 6.98 -8.85
C VAL A 8 18.67 6.31 -10.04
N LEU A 9 19.32 5.26 -10.57
CA LEU A 9 18.69 4.36 -11.53
C LEU A 9 17.71 3.46 -10.77
N LEU A 10 16.42 3.67 -11.00
CA LEU A 10 15.38 2.80 -10.48
C LEU A 10 15.17 1.60 -11.39
N VAL A 11 15.16 0.42 -10.80
CA VAL A 11 14.83 -0.84 -11.45
C VAL A 11 13.51 -1.32 -10.87
N ASN A 12 12.57 -1.70 -11.74
CA ASN A 12 11.26 -2.21 -11.33
C ASN A 12 11.38 -3.64 -10.77
N GLN A 13 12.07 -3.77 -9.63
CA GLN A 13 12.32 -4.96 -8.86
C GLN A 13 12.34 -4.58 -7.38
N ASN A 14 11.89 -5.48 -6.51
CA ASN A 14 11.94 -5.24 -5.08
C ASN A 14 13.39 -5.23 -4.59
N TRP A 15 13.68 -4.29 -3.70
CA TRP A 15 14.99 -4.23 -3.05
C TRP A 15 15.19 -5.42 -2.10
N HIS A 16 16.44 -5.85 -1.98
CA HIS A 16 16.90 -6.88 -1.07
C HIS A 16 18.38 -6.66 -0.77
N PRO A 17 18.88 -6.92 0.46
CA PRO A 17 20.30 -6.74 0.83
C PRO A 17 21.28 -7.60 0.01
N GLY A 18 20.77 -8.66 -0.63
CA GLY A 18 21.52 -9.54 -1.52
C GLY A 18 21.85 -8.94 -2.89
N TRP A 19 21.21 -7.82 -3.29
CA TRP A 19 21.57 -7.15 -4.53
C TRP A 19 22.94 -6.48 -4.43
N LYS A 20 23.74 -6.65 -5.48
CA LYS A 20 25.05 -6.03 -5.67
C LYS A 20 25.09 -5.38 -7.05
N SER A 21 25.76 -4.23 -7.15
CA SER A 21 25.98 -3.52 -8.40
C SER A 21 27.46 -3.56 -8.75
N SER A 22 27.77 -3.60 -10.05
CA SER A 22 29.13 -3.40 -10.55
C SER A 22 29.62 -1.95 -10.41
N GLU A 23 28.68 -1.00 -10.39
CA GLU A 23 28.93 0.45 -10.37
C GLU A 23 27.95 1.12 -9.41
N GLY A 24 28.42 2.08 -8.62
CA GLY A 24 27.57 2.81 -7.68
C GLY A 24 27.07 1.98 -6.50
N GLU A 25 26.18 2.58 -5.71
CA GLU A 25 25.67 2.00 -4.47
C GLU A 25 24.23 1.50 -4.65
N VAL A 26 23.95 0.27 -4.22
CA VAL A 26 22.59 -0.29 -4.20
C VAL A 26 21.82 0.27 -3.01
N VAL A 27 20.71 0.93 -3.28
CA VAL A 27 19.85 1.60 -2.30
C VAL A 27 18.41 1.11 -2.43
N SER A 28 17.64 1.16 -1.34
CA SER A 28 16.19 1.00 -1.41
C SER A 28 15.56 2.38 -1.59
N GLN A 29 14.76 2.54 -2.62
CA GLN A 29 13.94 3.73 -2.83
C GLN A 29 12.48 3.29 -2.88
N ASP A 30 11.73 3.61 -1.83
CA ASP A 30 10.33 3.22 -1.64
C ASP A 30 10.08 1.70 -1.78
N GLY A 31 11.06 0.88 -1.36
CA GLY A 31 11.00 -0.58 -1.47
C GLY A 31 11.47 -1.13 -2.83
N LEU A 32 11.69 -0.28 -3.83
CA LEU A 32 12.28 -0.66 -5.12
C LEU A 32 13.80 -0.64 -5.08
N LEU A 33 14.40 -1.44 -5.97
CA LEU A 33 15.82 -1.52 -6.19
C LEU A 33 16.31 -0.26 -6.93
N GLY A 34 17.13 0.53 -6.24
CA GLY A 34 17.83 1.68 -6.81
C GLY A 34 19.34 1.46 -6.87
N VAL A 35 20.00 2.08 -7.84
CA VAL A 35 21.46 2.20 -7.90
C VAL A 35 21.83 3.67 -8.01
N ARG A 36 22.51 4.21 -6.99
CA ARG A 36 23.03 5.58 -7.02
C ARG A 36 24.28 5.61 -7.91
N VAL A 37 24.23 6.39 -8.97
CA VAL A 37 25.34 6.57 -9.91
C VAL A 37 25.74 8.03 -10.00
N ALA A 38 27.01 8.27 -10.31
CA ALA A 38 27.52 9.60 -10.63
C ALA A 38 27.06 10.05 -12.03
N GLU A 39 27.35 11.30 -12.37
CA GLU A 39 27.26 11.77 -13.76
C GLU A 39 28.16 10.93 -14.69
N GLY A 40 27.77 10.77 -15.95
CA GLY A 40 28.51 10.06 -16.99
C GLY A 40 27.77 8.84 -17.57
N THR A 41 28.49 8.09 -18.40
CA THR A 41 27.97 6.85 -19.03
C THR A 41 28.40 5.64 -18.21
N HIS A 42 27.40 4.90 -17.73
CA HIS A 42 27.59 3.77 -16.83
C HIS A 42 27.05 2.47 -17.43
N ARG A 43 27.80 1.38 -17.24
CA ARG A 43 27.31 0.02 -17.48
C ARG A 43 27.05 -0.67 -16.14
N VAL A 44 25.83 -0.52 -15.65
CA VAL A 44 25.39 -1.13 -14.40
C VAL A 44 25.01 -2.58 -14.63
N VAL A 45 25.71 -3.50 -13.96
CA VAL A 45 25.37 -4.93 -13.90
C VAL A 45 24.94 -5.27 -12.48
N LEU A 46 23.73 -5.79 -12.35
CA LEU A 46 23.15 -6.21 -11.08
C LEU A 46 23.30 -7.72 -10.89
N ARG A 47 23.71 -8.13 -9.69
CA ARG A 47 23.81 -9.53 -9.30
C ARG A 47 23.09 -9.76 -7.97
N PHE A 48 22.36 -10.86 -7.88
CA PHE A 48 21.64 -11.24 -6.67
C PHE A 48 22.39 -12.35 -5.93
N LEU A 49 23.05 -12.00 -4.82
CA LEU A 49 23.77 -12.92 -3.93
C LEU A 49 23.25 -12.75 -2.48
N PRO A 50 22.08 -13.32 -2.14
CA PRO A 50 21.56 -13.28 -0.78
C PRO A 50 22.41 -14.14 0.17
N ARG A 51 22.52 -13.72 1.44
CA ARG A 51 23.27 -14.47 2.46
C ARG A 51 22.57 -15.79 2.76
N SER A 52 21.25 -15.80 2.74
CA SER A 52 20.42 -17.00 2.87
C SER A 52 20.72 -18.03 1.78
N GLY A 53 20.93 -17.61 0.53
CA GLY A 53 21.31 -18.50 -0.56
C GLY A 53 22.68 -19.16 -0.36
N LEU A 54 23.68 -18.39 0.06
CA LEU A 54 25.02 -18.90 0.38
C LEU A 54 24.99 -19.84 1.60
N GLY A 55 24.21 -19.48 2.64
CA GLY A 55 24.02 -20.29 3.82
C GLY A 55 23.35 -21.64 3.51
N GLY A 56 22.31 -21.64 2.67
CA GLY A 56 21.66 -22.86 2.21
C GLY A 56 22.61 -23.79 1.43
N ALA A 57 23.46 -23.21 0.58
CA ALA A 57 24.48 -23.98 -0.14
C ALA A 57 25.51 -24.62 0.82
N LEU A 58 25.97 -23.89 1.85
CA LEU A 58 26.87 -24.41 2.87
C LEU A 58 26.22 -25.55 3.66
N VAL A 59 24.99 -25.37 4.15
CA VAL A 59 24.25 -26.40 4.88
C VAL A 59 24.08 -27.66 4.02
N SER A 60 23.77 -27.50 2.75
CA SER A 60 23.64 -28.62 1.80
C SER A 60 24.96 -29.35 1.59
N ALA A 61 26.06 -28.60 1.42
CA ALA A 61 27.39 -29.19 1.30
C ALA A 61 27.79 -29.99 2.55
N LEU A 62 27.54 -29.45 3.74
CA LEU A 62 27.78 -30.14 5.01
C LEU A 62 26.96 -31.42 5.13
N ALA A 63 25.70 -31.41 4.69
CA ALA A 63 24.86 -32.60 4.68
C ALA A 63 25.42 -33.70 3.74
N TRP A 64 25.82 -33.34 2.52
CA TRP A 64 26.43 -34.28 1.58
C TRP A 64 27.76 -34.84 2.07
N LEU A 65 28.62 -33.99 2.62
CA LEU A 65 29.89 -34.43 3.22
C LEU A 65 29.65 -35.36 4.42
N GLY A 66 28.66 -35.05 5.25
CA GLY A 66 28.27 -35.90 6.37
C GLY A 66 27.77 -37.27 5.90
N LEU A 67 26.91 -37.30 4.88
CA LEU A 67 26.42 -38.55 4.28
C LEU A 67 27.55 -39.38 3.68
N GLY A 68 28.46 -38.73 2.92
CA GLY A 68 29.64 -39.38 2.36
C GLY A 68 30.56 -39.96 3.45
N PHE A 69 30.76 -39.23 4.55
CA PHE A 69 31.53 -39.70 5.70
C PHE A 69 30.87 -40.92 6.38
N VAL A 70 29.55 -40.90 6.59
CA VAL A 70 28.80 -42.03 7.16
C VAL A 70 28.89 -43.26 6.24
N ALA A 71 28.78 -43.07 4.92
CA ALA A 71 28.90 -44.15 3.95
C ALA A 71 30.33 -44.74 3.90
N TRP A 72 31.36 -43.89 3.89
CA TRP A 72 32.75 -44.32 3.74
C TRP A 72 33.35 -44.86 5.05
N ARG A 73 33.29 -44.08 6.13
CA ARG A 73 34.02 -44.35 7.37
C ARG A 73 33.22 -45.17 8.38
N LEU A 74 31.91 -44.93 8.45
CA LEU A 74 30.99 -45.66 9.33
C LEU A 74 30.32 -46.85 8.62
N ARG A 75 30.55 -47.03 7.31
CA ARG A 75 29.95 -48.08 6.47
C ARG A 75 28.42 -48.17 6.63
N GLY A 76 27.76 -47.01 6.78
CA GLY A 76 26.31 -46.94 6.96
C GLY A 76 25.79 -47.39 8.34
N ARG A 77 26.65 -47.66 9.33
CA ARG A 77 26.21 -47.98 10.69
C ARG A 77 25.64 -46.75 11.38
N LEU A 78 24.35 -46.79 11.68
CA LEU A 78 23.64 -45.74 12.40
C LEU A 78 23.88 -45.87 13.90
N GLY A 79 24.90 -45.18 14.41
CA GLY A 79 25.22 -45.07 15.84
C GLY A 79 25.36 -43.61 16.28
N PRO A 80 25.75 -43.34 17.55
CA PRO A 80 25.85 -41.98 18.08
C PRO A 80 26.71 -41.03 17.24
N ALA A 81 27.79 -41.55 16.64
CA ALA A 81 28.64 -40.78 15.73
C ALA A 81 27.92 -40.36 14.44
N ALA A 82 27.07 -41.22 13.86
CA ALA A 82 26.27 -40.90 12.67
C ALA A 82 25.20 -39.84 12.99
N ILE A 83 24.59 -39.91 14.17
CA ILE A 83 23.65 -38.89 14.66
C ILE A 83 24.36 -37.55 14.82
N GLY A 84 25.56 -37.53 15.45
CA GLY A 84 26.35 -36.31 15.59
C GLY A 84 26.68 -35.65 14.25
N VAL A 85 27.07 -36.44 13.24
CA VAL A 85 27.33 -35.95 11.88
C VAL A 85 26.06 -35.41 11.21
N ALA A 86 24.92 -36.10 11.36
CA ALA A 86 23.64 -35.65 10.83
C ALA A 86 23.14 -34.34 11.48
N CYS A 87 23.51 -34.09 12.74
CA CYS A 87 23.17 -32.84 13.43
C CYS A 87 23.98 -31.63 12.93
N VAL A 88 25.18 -31.81 12.37
CA VAL A 88 26.04 -30.69 11.91
C VAL A 88 25.32 -29.72 10.96
N PRO A 89 24.69 -30.16 9.85
CA PRO A 89 23.98 -29.23 8.97
C PRO A 89 22.79 -28.54 9.66
N LEU A 90 22.09 -29.22 10.58
CA LEU A 90 20.96 -28.65 11.33
C LEU A 90 21.41 -27.56 12.31
N VAL A 91 22.51 -27.81 13.02
CA VAL A 91 23.13 -26.82 13.92
C VAL A 91 23.64 -25.64 13.11
N ALA A 92 24.34 -25.88 12.00
CA ALA A 92 24.82 -24.82 11.11
C ALA A 92 23.66 -23.96 10.57
N TRP A 93 22.55 -24.58 10.17
CA TRP A 93 21.35 -23.88 9.74
C TRP A 93 20.74 -23.02 10.86
N GLY A 94 20.60 -23.58 12.07
CA GLY A 94 20.08 -22.84 13.23
C GLY A 94 20.95 -21.64 13.61
N VAL A 95 22.28 -21.80 13.57
CA VAL A 95 23.23 -20.70 13.82
C VAL A 95 23.11 -19.62 12.73
N LEU A 96 23.04 -20.01 11.46
CA LEU A 96 22.87 -19.06 10.35
C LEU A 96 21.56 -18.27 10.48
N LEU A 97 20.45 -18.92 10.81
CA LEU A 97 19.18 -18.24 11.07
C LEU A 97 19.27 -17.25 12.22
N ALA A 98 19.93 -17.62 13.32
CA ALA A 98 20.05 -16.77 14.50
C ALA A 98 21.00 -15.57 14.29
N THR A 99 22.03 -15.72 13.46
CA THR A 99 23.10 -14.72 13.31
C THR A 99 23.01 -13.88 12.04
N SER A 100 22.20 -14.30 11.06
CA SER A 100 22.07 -13.63 9.76
C SER A 100 20.62 -13.19 9.48
N PRO A 101 20.03 -12.29 10.29
CA PRO A 101 18.74 -11.70 9.95
C PRO A 101 18.89 -10.90 8.66
N GLU A 102 18.13 -11.26 7.63
CA GLU A 102 18.04 -10.47 6.40
C GLU A 102 16.99 -9.38 6.58
N PRO A 103 17.35 -8.08 6.47
CA PRO A 103 16.37 -7.02 6.54
C PRO A 103 15.38 -7.14 5.38
N LEU A 104 14.11 -7.32 5.72
CA LEU A 104 13.01 -7.19 4.77
C LEU A 104 12.77 -5.70 4.52
N ALA A 105 13.08 -5.21 3.32
CA ALA A 105 12.50 -3.95 2.89
C ALA A 105 11.00 -4.16 2.70
N ARG A 106 10.23 -3.63 3.64
CA ARG A 106 8.79 -3.51 3.46
C ARG A 106 8.56 -2.23 2.67
N ALA A 107 7.90 -2.35 1.53
CA ALA A 107 7.39 -1.18 0.83
C ALA A 107 6.52 -0.39 1.82
N VAL A 108 6.79 0.91 1.94
CA VAL A 108 5.92 1.81 2.69
C VAL A 108 4.68 1.99 1.81
N PRO A 109 3.48 1.59 2.26
CA PRO A 109 2.32 1.72 1.40
C PRO A 109 1.96 3.19 1.23
N LEU A 110 1.78 3.58 -0.03
CA LEU A 110 1.46 4.94 -0.45
C LEU A 110 0.08 4.95 -1.12
N ASN A 111 -0.58 6.10 -1.05
CA ASN A 111 -1.75 6.40 -1.86
C ASN A 111 -1.36 6.58 -3.34
N ALA A 112 -2.36 6.66 -4.21
CA ALA A 112 -2.17 6.93 -5.64
C ALA A 112 -1.47 8.28 -5.92
N ASP A 113 -1.58 9.25 -5.00
CA ASP A 113 -0.88 10.55 -5.06
C ASP A 113 0.55 10.50 -4.50
N GLY A 114 1.05 9.33 -4.10
CA GLY A 114 2.38 9.12 -3.53
C GLY A 114 2.50 9.48 -2.04
N SER A 115 1.44 9.95 -1.40
CA SER A 115 1.45 10.25 0.03
C SER A 115 1.42 8.98 0.90
N PRO A 116 1.91 9.03 2.16
CA PRO A 116 1.78 7.92 3.09
C PRO A 116 0.31 7.57 3.39
N ILE A 117 -0.03 6.27 3.36
CA ILE A 117 -1.37 5.81 3.74
C ILE A 117 -1.59 5.84 5.25
N ARG A 118 -0.52 5.70 6.06
CA ARG A 118 -0.60 5.68 7.52
C ARG A 118 -0.27 7.06 8.06
N MET A 119 -1.12 7.57 8.94
CA MET A 119 -0.99 8.87 9.56
C MET A 119 -0.86 8.73 11.08
N ALA A 120 -0.04 9.57 11.70
CA ALA A 120 0.08 9.62 13.15
C ALA A 120 -1.13 10.31 13.80
N ALA A 121 -1.64 11.38 13.17
CA ALA A 121 -2.76 12.17 13.64
C ALA A 121 -3.53 12.77 12.46
N LEU A 122 -4.76 13.21 12.71
CA LEU A 122 -5.57 13.92 11.73
C LEU A 122 -4.92 15.28 11.43
N PRO A 123 -4.65 15.63 10.16
CA PRO A 123 -4.06 16.93 9.84
C PRO A 123 -4.97 18.10 10.24
N PRO A 124 -4.41 19.26 10.63
CA PRO A 124 -5.21 20.45 10.96
C PRO A 124 -6.05 20.98 9.80
N THR A 125 -5.69 20.65 8.55
CA THR A 125 -6.45 21.01 7.34
C THR A 125 -7.70 20.16 7.15
N ALA A 126 -7.76 18.98 7.78
CA ALA A 126 -8.88 18.07 7.66
C ALA A 126 -10.05 18.50 8.55
N LYS A 127 -11.25 18.45 7.98
CA LYS A 127 -12.49 18.64 8.72
C LYS A 127 -12.82 17.35 9.49
N PRO A 128 -12.96 17.39 10.83
CA PRO A 128 -13.43 16.25 11.60
C PRO A 128 -14.85 15.83 11.17
N VAL A 129 -15.09 14.52 11.13
CA VAL A 129 -16.39 13.92 10.74
C VAL A 129 -16.93 13.03 11.86
N ASP A 130 -16.07 12.22 12.49
CA ASP A 130 -16.38 11.35 13.63
C ASP A 130 -17.59 10.43 13.45
N ALA A 131 -17.80 9.90 12.24
CA ALA A 131 -18.86 8.94 11.96
C ALA A 131 -18.39 7.51 12.23
N ARG A 132 -19.22 6.72 12.93
CA ARG A 132 -18.94 5.32 13.30
C ARG A 132 -19.92 4.40 12.59
N PHE A 133 -19.43 3.41 11.88
CA PHE A 133 -20.30 2.50 11.13
C PHE A 133 -20.75 1.30 11.99
N ASP A 134 -21.76 0.57 11.53
CA ASP A 134 -22.24 -0.66 12.21
C ASP A 134 -21.26 -1.85 12.06
N VAL A 135 -20.11 -1.59 11.40
CA VAL A 135 -18.90 -2.42 11.42
C VAL A 135 -17.79 -1.64 12.13
N PRO A 136 -16.70 -2.28 12.62
CA PRO A 136 -15.61 -1.63 13.36
C PRO A 136 -14.72 -0.69 12.51
N VAL A 137 -15.33 0.30 11.87
CA VAL A 137 -14.73 1.31 10.98
C VAL A 137 -15.30 2.66 11.35
N GLU A 138 -14.44 3.66 11.39
CA GLU A 138 -14.77 5.05 11.66
C GLU A 138 -14.26 5.94 10.53
N LEU A 139 -15.10 6.87 10.07
CA LEU A 139 -14.68 7.99 9.22
C LEU A 139 -14.36 9.16 10.16
N VAL A 140 -13.06 9.35 10.39
CA VAL A 140 -12.50 10.30 11.37
C VAL A 140 -12.57 11.73 10.82
N GLY A 141 -12.27 11.92 9.53
CA GLY A 141 -12.26 13.24 8.92
C GLY A 141 -12.21 13.20 7.40
N ALA A 142 -12.26 14.38 6.77
CA ALA A 142 -12.16 14.52 5.33
C ALA A 142 -11.53 15.86 4.91
N GLU A 143 -10.90 15.89 3.75
CA GLU A 143 -10.49 17.10 3.03
C GLU A 143 -11.18 17.13 1.68
N ILE A 144 -12.14 18.04 1.54
CA ILE A 144 -12.94 18.22 0.34
C ILE A 144 -12.65 19.61 -0.24
N PRO A 145 -12.00 19.72 -1.39
CA PRO A 145 -11.82 21.01 -2.07
C PRO A 145 -13.16 21.62 -2.47
N SER A 146 -13.24 22.95 -2.42
CA SER A 146 -14.43 23.69 -2.84
C SER A 146 -14.66 23.70 -4.36
N ALA A 147 -13.64 23.37 -5.16
CA ALA A 147 -13.70 23.30 -6.62
C ALA A 147 -12.62 22.32 -7.15
N PRO A 148 -12.77 21.76 -8.38
CA PRO A 148 -11.71 21.02 -9.04
C PRO A 148 -10.53 21.94 -9.43
N ASP A 149 -9.37 21.33 -9.71
CA ASP A 149 -8.18 22.03 -10.22
C ASP A 149 -8.35 22.52 -11.67
N ALA A 150 -7.29 23.12 -12.23
CA ALA A 150 -7.29 23.66 -13.58
C ALA A 150 -7.47 22.56 -14.66
N GLU A 151 -7.06 21.33 -14.35
CA GLU A 151 -7.18 20.16 -15.20
C GLU A 151 -8.56 19.50 -15.11
N GLY A 152 -9.42 19.96 -14.20
CA GLY A 152 -10.75 19.41 -13.93
C GLY A 152 -10.71 18.14 -13.08
N LEU A 153 -9.70 17.99 -12.22
CA LEU A 153 -9.58 16.94 -11.24
C LEU A 153 -9.97 17.46 -9.86
N LEU A 154 -10.83 16.70 -9.18
CA LEU A 154 -11.17 16.91 -7.79
C LEU A 154 -10.35 15.93 -6.94
N HIS A 155 -9.47 16.45 -6.08
CA HIS A 155 -8.63 15.66 -5.17
C HIS A 155 -9.31 15.54 -3.80
N LEU A 156 -9.78 14.35 -3.44
CA LEU A 156 -10.45 14.11 -2.16
C LEU A 156 -9.54 13.31 -1.24
N VAL A 157 -9.68 13.56 0.06
CA VAL A 157 -9.04 12.76 1.09
C VAL A 157 -10.07 12.36 2.15
N LEU A 158 -10.15 11.06 2.44
CA LEU A 158 -10.94 10.52 3.53
C LEU A 158 -10.01 9.91 4.58
N TYR A 159 -10.30 10.14 5.85
CA TYR A 159 -9.50 9.65 6.96
C TYR A 159 -10.26 8.58 7.73
N TRP A 160 -9.75 7.36 7.71
CA TRP A 160 -10.42 6.19 8.28
C TRP A 160 -9.66 5.61 9.47
N ARG A 161 -10.37 4.95 10.37
CA ARG A 161 -9.78 4.12 11.43
C ARG A 161 -10.51 2.80 11.50
N VAL A 162 -9.77 1.70 11.53
CA VAL A 162 -10.33 0.35 11.76
C VAL A 162 -10.06 -0.03 13.21
N THR A 163 -11.12 -0.32 13.96
CA THR A 163 -11.06 -0.60 15.41
C THR A 163 -11.27 -2.08 15.74
N GLY A 164 -11.57 -2.91 14.74
CA GLY A 164 -11.84 -4.33 14.93
C GLY A 164 -11.93 -5.14 13.63
N PRO A 165 -12.39 -6.39 13.68
CA PRO A 165 -12.59 -7.21 12.49
C PRO A 165 -13.68 -6.63 11.57
N VAL A 166 -13.38 -6.51 10.28
CA VAL A 166 -14.32 -5.98 9.27
C VAL A 166 -14.61 -7.06 8.21
N PRO A 167 -15.86 -7.24 7.77
CA PRO A 167 -16.16 -8.14 6.66
C PRO A 167 -15.40 -7.76 5.39
N ARG A 168 -14.90 -8.77 4.65
CA ARG A 168 -14.19 -8.54 3.37
C ARG A 168 -15.04 -7.81 2.33
N SER A 169 -16.37 -7.90 2.45
CA SER A 169 -17.30 -7.22 1.54
C SER A 169 -17.44 -5.72 1.81
N ALA A 170 -16.94 -5.18 2.92
CA ALA A 170 -17.07 -3.75 3.20
C ALA A 170 -16.25 -2.92 2.21
N GLY A 171 -16.93 -2.01 1.50
CA GLY A 171 -16.33 -1.04 0.60
C GLY A 171 -16.85 0.37 0.86
N ILE A 172 -16.18 1.35 0.27
CA ILE A 172 -16.49 2.77 0.40
C ILE A 172 -17.40 3.18 -0.76
N PHE A 173 -18.41 3.99 -0.47
CA PHE A 173 -19.10 4.74 -1.52
C PHE A 173 -18.94 6.22 -1.29
N VAL A 174 -18.76 6.95 -2.39
CA VAL A 174 -18.59 8.40 -2.41
C VAL A 174 -19.48 8.94 -3.52
N HIS A 175 -20.58 9.57 -3.14
CA HIS A 175 -21.62 10.02 -4.05
C HIS A 175 -21.68 11.53 -4.13
N PHE A 176 -21.87 12.01 -5.35
CA PHE A 176 -21.98 13.42 -5.71
C PHE A 176 -23.35 13.65 -6.35
N PRO A 177 -24.42 13.83 -5.56
CA PRO A 177 -25.71 14.25 -6.09
C PRO A 177 -25.52 15.56 -6.87
N GLY A 178 -26.06 15.59 -8.09
CA GLY A 178 -26.04 16.79 -8.91
C GLY A 178 -27.16 17.76 -8.56
N PRO A 179 -27.15 18.96 -9.15
CA PRO A 179 -28.30 19.85 -9.17
C PRO A 179 -29.55 19.15 -9.75
N PRO A 180 -30.77 19.69 -9.52
CA PRO A 180 -31.98 19.15 -10.11
C PRO A 180 -31.84 18.95 -11.64
N GLY A 181 -32.16 17.75 -12.12
CA GLY A 181 -32.02 17.37 -13.53
C GLY A 181 -30.65 16.78 -13.93
N SER A 182 -29.62 16.93 -13.08
CA SER A 182 -28.31 16.32 -13.32
C SER A 182 -28.20 14.89 -12.83
N LYS A 183 -27.38 14.09 -13.52
CA LYS A 183 -27.04 12.73 -13.07
C LYS A 183 -26.14 12.79 -11.82
N ARG A 184 -26.39 11.86 -10.88
CA ARG A 184 -25.46 11.57 -9.77
C ARG A 184 -24.15 11.02 -10.34
N LYS A 185 -23.03 11.44 -9.76
CA LYS A 185 -21.70 10.89 -10.03
C LYS A 185 -21.21 10.13 -8.80
N ASN A 186 -20.35 9.13 -9.00
CA ASN A 186 -19.87 8.25 -7.93
C ASN A 186 -18.35 8.08 -8.04
N ALA A 187 -17.70 7.83 -6.92
CA ALA A 187 -16.29 7.42 -6.82
C ALA A 187 -16.14 6.24 -5.84
N ASP A 188 -17.06 5.30 -5.93
CA ASP A 188 -17.14 4.13 -5.05
C ASP A 188 -15.94 3.20 -5.30
N HIS A 189 -15.36 2.66 -4.23
CA HIS A 189 -14.21 1.76 -4.34
C HIS A 189 -14.11 0.85 -3.10
N PRO A 190 -13.71 -0.42 -3.26
CA PRO A 190 -13.57 -1.34 -2.13
C PRO A 190 -12.18 -1.29 -1.45
N VAL A 191 -11.21 -0.61 -2.06
CA VAL A 191 -9.80 -0.60 -1.61
C VAL A 191 -9.39 0.81 -1.17
N LEU A 192 -9.09 0.95 0.12
CA LEU A 192 -8.60 2.17 0.76
C LEU A 192 -7.20 2.52 0.25
N GLY A 193 -7.05 3.75 -0.29
CA GLY A 193 -5.78 4.28 -0.78
C GLY A 193 -5.12 3.42 -1.85
N GLY A 194 -5.90 2.59 -2.56
CA GLY A 194 -5.39 1.61 -3.52
C GLY A 194 -4.56 0.47 -2.91
N THR A 195 -4.48 0.37 -1.57
CA THR A 195 -3.61 -0.59 -0.87
C THR A 195 -4.39 -1.64 -0.08
N TYR A 196 -5.36 -1.23 0.75
CA TYR A 196 -5.98 -2.12 1.74
C TYR A 196 -7.48 -2.32 1.47
N PHE A 197 -7.96 -3.56 1.54
CA PHE A 197 -9.34 -3.78 1.95
C PHE A 197 -9.47 -3.48 3.45
N PHE A 198 -10.62 -2.99 3.93
CA PHE A 198 -10.80 -2.74 5.37
C PHE A 198 -10.51 -3.97 6.24
N ALA A 199 -10.82 -5.18 5.76
CA ALA A 199 -10.55 -6.43 6.45
C ALA A 199 -9.05 -6.71 6.69
N GLU A 200 -8.18 -6.12 5.89
CA GLU A 200 -6.72 -6.32 5.91
C GLU A 200 -5.97 -5.08 6.44
N ALA A 201 -6.69 -3.97 6.63
CA ALA A 201 -6.13 -2.71 7.07
C ALA A 201 -5.56 -2.82 8.50
N PRO A 202 -4.47 -2.10 8.81
CA PRO A 202 -3.92 -2.07 10.16
C PRO A 202 -4.93 -1.45 11.14
N ARG A 203 -5.10 -2.10 12.28
CA ARG A 203 -6.02 -1.65 13.33
C ARG A 203 -5.43 -0.47 14.10
N ASP A 204 -6.31 0.34 14.66
CA ASP A 204 -6.03 1.49 15.53
C ASP A 204 -5.05 2.51 14.94
N THR A 205 -4.88 2.48 13.62
CA THR A 205 -4.03 3.37 12.83
C THR A 205 -4.94 4.30 12.04
N LEU A 206 -4.61 5.59 12.01
CA LEU A 206 -5.30 6.53 11.12
C LEU A 206 -4.82 6.29 9.69
N LEU A 207 -5.77 6.08 8.79
CA LEU A 207 -5.52 5.76 7.39
C LEU A 207 -5.98 6.91 6.51
N ARG A 208 -5.07 7.43 5.68
CA ARG A 208 -5.33 8.45 4.65
C ARG A 208 -5.70 7.75 3.35
N ASP A 209 -6.91 7.98 2.88
CA ASP A 209 -7.44 7.49 1.61
C ASP A 209 -7.54 8.67 0.64
N ALA A 210 -6.54 8.81 -0.23
CA ALA A 210 -6.45 9.93 -1.16
C ALA A 210 -6.64 9.47 -2.60
N PHE A 211 -7.61 10.10 -3.28
CA PHE A 211 -8.02 9.75 -4.63
C PHE A 211 -8.52 10.97 -5.40
N SER A 212 -8.54 10.85 -6.72
CA SER A 212 -8.93 11.93 -7.63
C SER A 212 -10.08 11.50 -8.52
N VAL A 213 -10.99 12.42 -8.82
CA VAL A 213 -12.11 12.20 -9.73
C VAL A 213 -12.12 13.28 -10.81
N SER A 214 -12.28 12.88 -12.07
CA SER A 214 -12.46 13.83 -13.17
C SER A 214 -13.87 14.42 -13.14
N THR A 215 -13.97 15.75 -13.21
CA THR A 215 -15.24 16.50 -13.26
C THR A 215 -15.58 17.00 -14.66
N LYS A 216 -14.81 16.64 -15.69
CA LYS A 216 -14.99 17.15 -17.07
C LYS A 216 -16.36 16.85 -17.68
N ASP A 217 -16.96 15.74 -17.30
CA ASP A 217 -18.27 15.28 -17.75
C ASP A 217 -19.38 15.57 -16.72
N TRP A 218 -19.12 16.46 -15.75
CA TRP A 218 -20.10 16.89 -14.76
C TRP A 218 -20.79 18.17 -15.23
N ASP A 219 -22.07 18.27 -14.91
CA ASP A 219 -22.80 19.53 -15.07
C ASP A 219 -22.35 20.51 -13.98
N ALA A 220 -22.28 21.79 -14.36
CA ALA A 220 -21.93 22.89 -13.48
C ALA A 220 -22.93 23.05 -12.33
N GLY A 221 -22.45 23.57 -11.21
CA GLY A 221 -23.25 23.84 -10.02
C GLY A 221 -22.68 23.21 -8.75
N GLU A 222 -23.34 23.52 -7.64
CA GLU A 222 -22.96 23.01 -6.33
C GLU A 222 -23.37 21.54 -6.17
N ARG A 223 -22.48 20.75 -5.59
CA ARG A 223 -22.69 19.33 -5.29
C ARG A 223 -22.22 19.03 -3.88
N LYS A 224 -23.02 18.25 -3.17
CA LYS A 224 -22.64 17.67 -1.87
C LYS A 224 -21.74 16.45 -2.11
N VAL A 225 -20.91 16.14 -1.12
CA VAL A 225 -20.10 14.93 -1.08
C VAL A 225 -20.63 14.04 0.04
N LEU A 226 -21.22 12.91 -0.34
CA LEU A 226 -21.85 11.97 0.58
C LEU A 226 -20.98 10.71 0.66
N VAL A 227 -20.58 10.32 1.88
CA VAL A 227 -19.69 9.19 2.10
C VAL A 227 -20.36 8.17 3.02
N GLY A 228 -20.21 6.89 2.71
CA GLY A 228 -20.60 5.81 3.59
C GLY A 228 -19.99 4.47 3.18
N LEU A 229 -20.49 3.40 3.78
CA LEU A 229 -20.03 2.04 3.53
C LEU A 229 -21.12 1.17 2.89
N TRP A 230 -20.70 0.21 2.07
CA TRP A 230 -21.61 -0.73 1.41
C TRP A 230 -20.96 -2.12 1.29
N HIS A 231 -21.79 -3.14 1.05
CA HIS A 231 -21.32 -4.50 0.81
C HIS A 231 -20.91 -4.70 -0.66
N ALA A 232 -19.72 -4.21 -1.02
CA ALA A 232 -19.14 -4.21 -2.35
C ALA A 232 -18.98 -5.61 -2.99
N GLY A 233 -18.67 -6.62 -2.20
CA GLY A 233 -18.56 -8.02 -2.65
C GLY A 233 -19.82 -8.87 -2.41
N GLY A 234 -20.95 -8.23 -2.04
CA GLY A 234 -22.17 -8.89 -1.61
C GLY A 234 -23.40 -8.42 -2.37
N ASP A 235 -24.49 -8.19 -1.64
CA ASP A 235 -25.80 -7.76 -2.17
C ASP A 235 -25.87 -6.26 -2.52
N GLY A 236 -24.78 -5.51 -2.29
CA GLY A 236 -24.71 -4.07 -2.52
C GLY A 236 -25.47 -3.23 -1.50
N SER A 237 -25.98 -3.83 -0.42
CA SER A 237 -26.69 -3.11 0.64
C SER A 237 -25.76 -2.14 1.39
N ARG A 238 -26.35 -1.10 1.97
CA ARG A 238 -25.63 -0.06 2.71
C ARG A 238 -25.34 -0.55 4.12
N ILE A 239 -24.16 -0.25 4.61
CA ILE A 239 -23.78 -0.46 6.00
C ILE A 239 -24.17 0.81 6.76
N GLY A 240 -25.04 0.63 7.76
CA GLY A 240 -25.49 1.72 8.62
C GLY A 240 -24.37 2.28 9.51
N GLY A 241 -24.74 3.23 10.35
CA GLY A 241 -23.80 3.87 11.26
C GLY A 241 -24.44 4.99 12.04
N ARG A 242 -23.62 5.71 12.80
CA ARG A 242 -23.97 6.86 13.61
C ARG A 242 -23.04 8.02 13.32
N GLY A 243 -23.60 9.23 13.28
CA GLY A 243 -22.82 10.45 13.17
C GLY A 243 -22.11 10.81 14.48
N ALA A 244 -21.36 11.92 14.45
CA ALA A 244 -20.67 12.46 15.62
C ALA A 244 -21.63 12.76 16.80
N ASP A 245 -22.89 13.07 16.51
CA ASP A 245 -23.94 13.32 17.51
C ASP A 245 -24.57 12.03 18.09
N GLY A 246 -24.07 10.85 17.69
CA GLY A 246 -24.55 9.54 18.12
C GLY A 246 -25.87 9.09 17.46
N LYS A 247 -26.48 9.93 16.61
CA LYS A 247 -27.72 9.59 15.91
C LYS A 247 -27.43 8.70 14.71
N PRO A 248 -28.35 7.78 14.35
CA PRO A 248 -28.24 6.98 13.14
C PRO A 248 -28.07 7.85 11.89
N LEU A 249 -27.22 7.41 10.96
CA LEU A 249 -27.01 8.08 9.69
C LEU A 249 -28.25 7.94 8.79
N THR A 250 -28.81 9.06 8.36
CA THR A 250 -29.90 9.08 7.37
C THR A 250 -29.40 8.51 6.05
N SER A 251 -30.08 7.50 5.51
CA SER A 251 -29.66 6.80 4.28
C SER A 251 -28.20 6.30 4.32
N SER A 252 -27.70 5.98 5.53
CA SER A 252 -26.41 5.32 5.77
C SER A 252 -25.18 6.06 5.22
N HIS A 253 -25.23 7.40 5.16
CA HIS A 253 -24.10 8.24 4.76
C HIS A 253 -23.97 9.48 5.64
N VAL A 254 -22.83 10.14 5.54
CA VAL A 254 -22.55 11.45 6.11
C VAL A 254 -22.14 12.42 5.01
N GLU A 255 -22.59 13.68 5.12
CA GLU A 255 -22.13 14.77 4.26
C GLU A 255 -20.79 15.30 4.76
N VAL A 256 -19.73 15.09 3.98
CA VAL A 256 -18.37 15.47 4.39
C VAL A 256 -17.98 16.86 3.89
N GLY A 257 -18.61 17.34 2.82
CA GLY A 257 -18.38 18.68 2.28
C GLY A 257 -19.24 19.00 1.06
N THR A 258 -19.02 20.18 0.50
CA THR A 258 -19.64 20.68 -0.73
C THR A 258 -18.56 21.17 -1.69
N LEU A 259 -18.83 21.07 -2.98
CA LEU A 259 -17.96 21.59 -4.03
C LEU A 259 -18.79 22.25 -5.14
N ALA A 260 -18.20 23.22 -5.83
CA ALA A 260 -18.78 23.87 -6.99
C ALA A 260 -18.04 23.42 -8.25
N VAL A 261 -18.78 22.83 -9.19
CA VAL A 261 -18.26 22.56 -10.54
C VAL A 261 -18.45 23.82 -11.39
N PRO A 262 -17.38 24.40 -11.95
CA PRO A 262 -17.50 25.60 -12.76
C PRO A 262 -18.25 25.32 -14.08
N PRO A 263 -18.88 26.35 -14.69
CA PRO A 263 -19.37 26.27 -16.05
C PRO A 263 -18.27 25.84 -17.00
N LYS A 264 -18.59 25.00 -18.00
CA LYS A 264 -17.64 24.71 -19.07
C LYS A 264 -17.33 26.03 -19.77
N ALA A 265 -16.04 26.37 -19.88
CA ALA A 265 -15.62 27.43 -20.78
C ALA A 265 -16.19 27.08 -22.16
N GLN A 266 -16.97 27.99 -22.74
CA GLN A 266 -17.41 27.84 -24.12
C GLN A 266 -16.13 27.71 -24.93
N SER A 267 -15.92 26.54 -25.53
CA SER A 267 -14.91 26.37 -26.56
C SER A 267 -15.17 27.46 -27.58
N GLU A 268 -14.25 28.42 -27.70
CA GLU A 268 -14.25 29.37 -28.81
C GLU A 268 -14.42 28.54 -30.08
N GLU A 269 -15.60 28.67 -30.69
CA GLU A 269 -15.86 28.18 -32.03
C GLU A 269 -14.78 28.79 -32.91
N LYS A 270 -13.79 27.97 -33.25
CA LYS A 270 -12.79 28.36 -34.22
C LYS A 270 -13.54 28.53 -35.55
N PRO A 271 -13.54 29.73 -36.14
CA PRO A 271 -14.26 30.00 -37.39
C PRO A 271 -13.74 29.17 -38.56
#